data_AF-A0AB38TRD9-F1
#
_entry.id   AF-A0AB38TRD9-F1
#
_cell.length_a   1.000
_cell.length_b   1.000
_cell.length_c   1.000
_cell.angle_alpha   90.00
_cell.angle_beta   90.00
_cell.angle_gamma   90.00
#
_symmetry.space_group_name_H-M   'P 1'
#
loop_
_entity.id
_entity.type
_entity.pdbx_description
1 polymer ?
#
loop_
_entity_poly.entity_id
_entity_poly.type
_entity_poly.pdbx_seq_one_letter_code
_entity_poly.pdbx_strand_id
1 'polypeptide(L)'
;MFTMIPELSFWRRLSLWWSFTWRLTLVVLPIWLVIGAIVVGALIQARHGKSNWLSGLAGSHGAMIGLCVVLILVLGLLSLPIYGYVVRRAFARHKITVPATYRLAQATMLGLTSWGWGIVVSLPINVLLRLVRFMIGKSPGVMAIEQVVLLVLSVIGTLYIVLPRQAWRLRRQAGEPEAR
;
A
#
# COMPACT_ATOMS: atom_id res chain seq x y z
N MET A 1 -22.92 3.45 2.23
CA MET A 1 -21.87 2.64 1.54
C MET A 1 -20.44 3.05 1.92
N PHE A 2 -20.16 4.31 2.31
CA PHE A 2 -18.85 4.77 2.84
C PHE A 2 -18.83 4.95 4.37
N THR A 3 -19.94 4.63 5.04
CA THR A 3 -20.09 4.69 6.49
C THR A 3 -19.42 3.47 7.11
N MET A 4 -18.51 3.72 8.04
CA MET A 4 -17.86 2.69 8.83
C MET A 4 -18.79 2.35 9.98
N ILE A 5 -19.01 1.06 10.25
CA ILE A 5 -19.81 0.60 11.39
C ILE A 5 -18.89 -0.23 12.30
N PRO A 6 -18.78 0.11 13.60
CA PRO A 6 -19.36 1.28 14.26
C PRO A 6 -18.80 2.61 13.68
N GLU A 7 -19.57 3.69 13.82
CA GLU A 7 -19.10 5.00 13.39
C GLU A 7 -17.89 5.42 14.21
N LEU A 8 -16.76 5.63 13.52
CA LEU A 8 -15.52 6.09 14.12
C LEU A 8 -15.32 7.57 13.81
N SER A 9 -15.00 8.35 14.84
CA SER A 9 -14.52 9.73 14.71
C SER A 9 -13.25 9.79 13.85
N PHE A 10 -12.99 10.96 13.25
CA PHE A 10 -11.81 11.18 12.42
C PHE A 10 -10.51 10.74 13.09
N TRP A 11 -10.30 11.16 14.34
CA TRP A 11 -9.10 10.80 15.12
C TRP A 11 -8.95 9.30 15.36
N ARG A 12 -10.07 8.60 15.55
CA ARG A 12 -10.05 7.14 15.75
C ARG A 12 -9.74 6.40 14.44
N ARG A 13 -10.24 6.90 13.30
CA ARG A 13 -9.85 6.40 11.97
C ARG A 13 -8.38 6.67 11.68
N LEU A 14 -7.89 7.87 11.99
CA LEU A 14 -6.49 8.24 11.80
C LEU A 14 -5.56 7.39 12.68
N SER A 15 -5.93 7.16 13.94
CA SER A 15 -5.19 6.28 14.86
C SER A 15 -5.15 4.83 14.35
N LEU A 16 -6.27 4.32 13.84
CA LEU A 16 -6.35 2.99 13.22
C LEU A 16 -5.46 2.91 11.98
N TRP A 17 -5.52 3.90 11.09
CA TRP A 17 -4.66 4.01 9.92
C TRP A 17 -3.19 4.04 10.32
N TRP A 18 -2.82 4.85 11.30
CA TRP A 18 -1.45 4.96 11.79
C TRP A 18 -0.94 3.64 12.38
N SER A 19 -1.77 2.97 13.19
CA SER A 19 -1.49 1.65 13.75
C SER A 19 -1.27 0.59 12.66
N PHE A 20 -2.08 0.63 11.60
CA PHE A 20 -1.91 -0.22 10.42
C PHE A 20 -0.60 0.11 9.69
N THR A 21 -0.37 1.38 9.35
CA THR A 21 0.81 1.85 8.60
C THR A 21 2.09 1.42 9.27
N TRP A 22 2.24 1.63 10.58
CA TRP A 22 3.46 1.22 11.29
C TRP A 22 3.72 -0.27 11.27
N ARG A 23 2.68 -1.09 11.48
CA ARG A 23 2.83 -2.54 11.45
C ARG A 23 3.21 -3.02 10.06
N LEU A 24 2.59 -2.44 9.04
CA LEU A 24 2.91 -2.77 7.66
C LEU A 24 4.35 -2.37 7.34
N THR A 25 4.76 -1.15 7.71
CA THR A 25 6.14 -0.69 7.56
C THR A 25 7.12 -1.65 8.21
N LEU A 26 6.88 -2.08 9.46
CA LEU A 26 7.75 -3.03 10.15
C LEU A 26 7.84 -4.40 9.45
N VAL A 27 6.75 -4.86 8.85
CA VAL A 27 6.74 -6.16 8.16
C VAL A 27 7.41 -6.08 6.79
N VAL A 28 7.28 -4.96 6.08
CA VAL A 28 7.87 -4.78 4.75
C VAL A 28 9.31 -4.24 4.84
N LEU A 29 9.71 -3.66 5.98
CA LEU A 29 11.05 -3.11 6.19
C LEU A 29 12.18 -4.09 5.84
N PRO A 30 12.17 -5.38 6.27
CA PRO A 30 13.22 -6.34 5.88
C PRO A 30 13.32 -6.52 4.37
N ILE A 31 12.18 -6.52 3.66
CA ILE A 31 12.15 -6.64 2.19
C ILE A 31 12.85 -5.42 1.57
N TRP A 32 12.55 -4.22 2.05
CA TRP A 32 13.21 -3.00 1.58
C TRP A 32 14.71 -2.97 1.89
N LEU A 33 15.13 -3.45 3.05
CA LEU A 33 16.55 -3.55 3.40
C LEU A 33 17.31 -4.51 2.48
N VAL A 34 16.72 -5.69 2.18
CA VAL A 34 17.31 -6.66 1.26
C VAL A 34 17.41 -6.10 -0.16
N ILE A 35 16.32 -5.51 -0.67
CA ILE A 35 16.33 -4.86 -2.00
C ILE A 35 17.38 -3.74 -2.04
N GLY A 36 17.42 -2.90 -1.02
CA GLY A 36 18.40 -1.82 -0.90
C GLY A 36 19.84 -2.34 -0.90
N ALA A 37 20.13 -3.39 -0.13
CA ALA A 37 21.45 -4.02 -0.10
C ALA A 37 21.87 -4.60 -1.46
N ILE A 38 20.94 -5.26 -2.17
CA ILE A 38 21.19 -5.80 -3.52
C ILE A 38 21.51 -4.67 -4.50
N VAL A 39 20.72 -3.58 -4.50
CA VAL A 39 20.93 -2.42 -5.37
C VAL A 39 22.27 -1.75 -5.05
N VAL A 40 22.57 -1.50 -3.77
CA VAL A 40 23.84 -0.91 -3.35
C VAL A 40 25.02 -1.80 -3.76
N GLY A 41 24.92 -3.11 -3.56
CA GLY A 41 25.94 -4.07 -3.99
C GLY A 41 26.17 -4.04 -5.51
N ALA A 42 25.09 -3.97 -6.30
CA ALA A 42 25.17 -3.84 -7.75
C ALA A 42 25.83 -2.52 -8.19
N LEU A 43 25.48 -1.39 -7.54
CA LEU A 43 26.09 -0.09 -7.80
C LEU A 43 27.59 -0.08 -7.45
N ILE A 44 27.98 -0.71 -6.35
CA ILE A 44 29.39 -0.86 -5.96
C ILE A 44 30.13 -1.68 -7.02
N GLN A 45 29.58 -2.81 -7.47
CA GLN A 45 30.21 -3.64 -8.51
C GLN A 45 30.37 -2.89 -9.84
N ALA A 46 29.36 -2.12 -10.24
CA ALA A 46 29.40 -1.30 -11.45
C ALA A 46 30.50 -0.23 -11.38
N ARG A 47 30.69 0.42 -10.22
CA ARG A 47 31.80 1.38 -9.99
C ARG A 47 33.19 0.75 -10.12
N HIS A 48 33.31 -0.56 -9.89
CA HIS A 48 34.56 -1.32 -10.07
C HIS A 48 34.70 -1.91 -11.48
N GLY A 49 33.89 -1.48 -12.45
CA GLY A 49 33.97 -1.92 -13.85
C GLY A 49 33.50 -3.35 -14.10
N LYS A 50 32.86 -4.01 -13.11
CA LYS A 50 32.33 -5.37 -13.29
C LYS A 50 30.96 -5.31 -13.96
N SER A 51 30.79 -6.00 -15.09
CA SER A 51 29.46 -6.17 -15.69
C SER A 51 28.58 -6.97 -14.72
N ASN A 52 27.38 -6.49 -14.45
CA ASN A 52 26.41 -7.19 -13.62
C ASN A 52 25.04 -7.27 -14.32
N TRP A 53 24.19 -8.18 -13.84
CA TRP A 53 22.84 -8.39 -14.37
C TRP A 53 22.01 -7.09 -14.42
N LEU A 54 22.22 -6.18 -13.46
CA LEU A 54 21.56 -4.88 -13.38
C LEU A 54 21.96 -3.94 -14.53
N SER A 55 23.25 -3.91 -14.92
CA SER A 55 23.74 -3.15 -16.07
C SER A 55 23.20 -3.67 -17.41
N GLY A 56 23.05 -4.98 -17.55
CA GLY A 56 22.45 -5.60 -18.75
C GLY A 56 20.96 -5.27 -18.89
N LEU A 57 20.22 -5.29 -17.78
CA LEU A 57 18.82 -4.86 -17.75
C LEU A 57 18.66 -3.36 -17.99
N ALA A 58 19.50 -2.52 -17.38
CA ALA A 58 19.47 -1.07 -17.54
C ALA A 58 19.70 -0.62 -18.98
N GLY A 59 20.36 -1.43 -19.81
CA GLY A 59 20.53 -1.18 -21.24
C GLY A 59 19.24 -1.29 -22.06
N SER A 60 18.17 -1.87 -21.51
CA SER A 60 16.86 -1.97 -22.15
C SER A 60 15.75 -1.40 -21.26
N HIS A 61 15.22 -0.25 -21.66
CA HIS A 61 14.08 0.39 -20.98
C HIS A 61 12.88 -0.58 -20.85
N GLY A 62 12.62 -1.38 -21.89
CA GLY A 62 11.54 -2.37 -21.88
C GLY A 62 11.78 -3.50 -20.88
N ALA A 63 13.01 -4.02 -20.79
CA ALA A 63 13.35 -5.08 -19.84
C ALA A 63 13.28 -4.59 -18.38
N MET A 64 13.71 -3.34 -18.13
CA MET A 64 13.57 -2.71 -16.81
C MET A 64 12.11 -2.53 -16.41
N ILE A 65 11.27 -2.01 -17.31
CA ILE A 65 9.83 -1.85 -17.05
C ILE A 65 9.18 -3.21 -16.78
N GLY A 66 9.46 -4.21 -17.63
CA GLY A 66 8.93 -5.56 -17.49
C GLY A 66 9.32 -6.19 -16.15
N LEU A 67 10.60 -6.11 -15.76
CA LEU A 67 11.07 -6.60 -14.48
C LEU A 67 10.39 -5.90 -13.30
N CYS A 68 10.27 -4.56 -13.34
CA CYS A 68 9.58 -3.80 -12.31
C CYS A 68 8.11 -4.23 -12.16
N VAL A 69 7.39 -4.40 -13.26
CA VAL A 69 6.00 -4.87 -13.25
C VAL A 69 5.90 -6.27 -12.66
N VAL A 70 6.75 -7.21 -13.09
CA VAL A 70 6.76 -8.59 -12.57
C VAL A 70 7.08 -8.61 -11.09
N LEU A 71 8.08 -7.85 -10.64
CA LEU A 71 8.43 -7.74 -9.21
C LEU A 71 7.28 -7.17 -8.39
N ILE A 72 6.65 -6.08 -8.85
CA ILE A 72 5.49 -5.49 -8.17
C ILE A 72 4.35 -6.50 -8.05
N LEU A 73 4.07 -7.25 -9.12
CA LEU A 73 3.02 -8.27 -9.10
C LEU A 73 3.37 -9.42 -8.16
N VAL A 74 4.57 -9.99 -8.26
CA VAL A 74 4.98 -11.13 -7.43
C VAL A 74 5.05 -10.74 -5.96
N LEU A 75 5.76 -9.66 -5.62
CA LEU A 75 5.88 -9.20 -4.23
C LEU A 75 4.52 -8.70 -3.69
N GLY A 76 3.74 -8.02 -4.53
CA GLY A 76 2.40 -7.57 -4.20
C GLY A 76 1.49 -8.74 -3.85
N LEU A 77 1.42 -9.75 -4.71
CA LEU A 77 0.59 -10.95 -4.51
C LEU A 77 1.04 -11.76 -3.29
N LEU A 78 2.35 -11.97 -3.11
CA LEU A 78 2.90 -12.68 -1.95
C LEU A 78 2.64 -11.95 -0.63
N SER A 79 2.58 -10.61 -0.67
CA SER A 79 2.31 -9.80 0.52
C SER A 79 0.82 -9.71 0.89
N LEU A 80 -0.12 -9.99 -0.02
CA LEU A 80 -1.56 -9.90 0.26
C LEU A 80 -2.02 -10.58 1.56
N PRO A 81 -1.67 -11.85 1.86
CA PRO A 81 -2.06 -12.47 3.13
C PRO A 81 -1.48 -11.72 4.34
N ILE A 82 -0.22 -11.28 4.24
CA ILE A 82 0.45 -10.51 5.29
C ILE A 82 -0.31 -9.21 5.56
N TYR A 83 -0.67 -8.47 4.51
CA TYR A 83 -1.51 -7.28 4.61
C TYR A 83 -2.82 -7.58 5.34
N GLY A 84 -3.52 -8.66 4.96
CA GLY A 84 -4.77 -9.07 5.61
C GLY A 84 -4.61 -9.35 7.11
N TYR A 85 -3.57 -10.09 7.50
CA TYR A 85 -3.29 -10.35 8.91
C TYR A 85 -2.98 -9.07 9.70
N VAL A 86 -2.20 -8.16 9.12
CA VAL A 86 -1.86 -6.88 9.74
C VAL A 86 -3.10 -6.01 9.92
N VAL A 87 -3.95 -5.89 8.89
CA VAL A 87 -5.21 -5.13 8.95
C VAL A 87 -6.12 -5.71 10.03
N ARG A 88 -6.38 -7.03 10.04
CA ARG A 88 -7.18 -7.67 11.10
C ARG A 88 -6.63 -7.33 12.48
N ARG A 89 -5.31 -7.45 12.69
CA ARG A 89 -4.67 -7.21 13.99
C ARG A 89 -4.77 -5.74 14.42
N ALA A 90 -4.75 -4.80 13.48
CA ALA A 90 -5.02 -3.39 13.77
C ALA A 90 -6.49 -3.20 14.21
N PHE A 91 -7.45 -3.71 13.44
CA PHE A 91 -8.87 -3.63 13.77
C PHE A 91 -9.21 -4.26 15.13
N ALA A 92 -8.65 -5.43 15.43
CA ALA A 92 -8.81 -6.09 16.72
C ALA A 92 -8.30 -5.23 17.90
N ARG A 93 -7.14 -4.55 17.75
CA ARG A 93 -6.63 -3.66 18.80
C ARG A 93 -7.52 -2.44 19.04
N HIS A 94 -8.23 -1.96 18.02
CA HIS A 94 -9.17 -0.84 18.16
C HIS A 94 -10.58 -1.27 18.59
N LYS A 95 -10.75 -2.55 18.99
CA LYS A 95 -12.03 -3.16 19.41
C LYS A 95 -13.12 -3.09 18.33
N ILE A 96 -12.73 -3.22 17.07
CA ILE A 96 -13.64 -3.34 15.93
C ILE A 96 -13.92 -4.82 15.68
N THR A 97 -15.14 -5.18 15.27
CA THR A 97 -15.51 -6.57 14.94
C THR A 97 -14.50 -7.20 13.98
N VAL A 98 -14.00 -8.37 14.38
CA VAL A 98 -13.14 -9.23 13.58
C VAL A 98 -13.55 -10.69 13.77
N PRO A 99 -13.33 -11.56 12.77
CA PRO A 99 -13.63 -12.99 12.92
C PRO A 99 -12.73 -13.65 13.97
N ALA A 100 -13.31 -14.56 14.76
CA ALA A 100 -12.62 -15.33 15.79
C ALA A 100 -11.58 -16.26 15.17
N THR A 101 -11.97 -17.01 14.14
CA THR A 101 -11.06 -17.82 13.31
C THR A 101 -10.67 -17.03 12.06
N TYR A 102 -9.37 -17.00 11.73
CA TYR A 102 -8.88 -16.24 10.58
C TYR A 102 -7.95 -17.07 9.70
N ARG A 103 -8.50 -17.54 8.58
CA ARG A 103 -7.82 -18.42 7.62
C ARG A 103 -7.00 -17.62 6.60
N LEU A 104 -6.00 -18.26 6.00
CA LEU A 104 -5.15 -17.67 4.96
C LEU A 104 -5.97 -17.09 3.80
N ALA A 105 -7.01 -17.79 3.36
CA ALA A 105 -7.90 -17.29 2.31
C ALA A 105 -8.62 -15.99 2.71
N GLN A 106 -9.07 -15.87 3.96
CA GLN A 106 -9.71 -14.66 4.46
C GLN A 106 -8.74 -13.49 4.55
N ALA A 107 -7.50 -13.76 4.97
CA ALA A 107 -6.40 -12.80 4.97
C ALA A 107 -6.08 -12.32 3.56
N THR A 108 -5.95 -13.24 2.61
CA THR A 108 -5.67 -12.92 1.20
C THR A 108 -6.78 -12.07 0.60
N MET A 109 -8.06 -12.44 0.81
CA MET A 109 -9.19 -11.63 0.34
C MET A 109 -9.22 -10.22 0.95
N LEU A 110 -8.86 -10.08 2.23
CA LEU A 110 -8.80 -8.76 2.88
C LEU A 110 -7.63 -7.93 2.34
N GLY A 111 -6.47 -8.56 2.11
CA GLY A 111 -5.32 -7.95 1.45
C GLY A 111 -5.69 -7.46 0.05
N LEU A 112 -6.37 -8.30 -0.74
CA LEU A 112 -6.80 -8.00 -2.11
C LEU A 112 -7.82 -6.86 -2.14
N THR A 113 -8.73 -6.82 -1.16
CA THR A 113 -9.68 -5.70 -0.98
C THR A 113 -8.91 -4.40 -0.68
N SER A 114 -7.96 -4.46 0.26
CA SER A 114 -7.13 -3.31 0.64
C SER A 114 -6.33 -2.78 -0.54
N TRP A 115 -5.68 -3.69 -1.27
CA TRP A 115 -4.83 -3.37 -2.40
C TRP A 115 -5.64 -2.83 -3.59
N GLY A 116 -6.74 -3.50 -3.95
CA GLY A 116 -7.62 -3.08 -5.04
C GLY A 116 -8.20 -1.69 -4.81
N TRP A 117 -8.75 -1.42 -3.62
CA TRP A 117 -9.25 -0.07 -3.31
C TRP A 117 -8.13 0.96 -3.18
N GLY A 118 -6.94 0.55 -2.73
CA GLY A 118 -5.74 1.40 -2.75
C GLY A 118 -5.38 1.84 -4.16
N ILE A 119 -5.41 0.93 -5.15
CA ILE A 119 -5.20 1.25 -6.56
C ILE A 119 -6.26 2.24 -7.04
N VAL A 120 -7.54 1.94 -6.79
CA VAL A 120 -8.67 2.81 -7.20
C VAL A 120 -8.53 4.22 -6.64
N VAL A 121 -8.08 4.38 -5.40
CA VAL A 121 -7.81 5.69 -4.78
C VAL A 121 -6.56 6.35 -5.39
N SER A 122 -5.50 5.58 -5.62
CA SER A 122 -4.22 6.12 -6.08
C SER A 122 -4.27 6.62 -7.53
N LEU A 123 -5.05 5.98 -8.41
CA LEU A 123 -5.14 6.35 -9.82
C LEU A 123 -5.56 7.81 -10.05
N PRO A 124 -6.72 8.29 -9.53
CA PRO A 124 -7.14 9.68 -9.74
C PRO A 124 -6.17 10.67 -9.09
N ILE A 125 -5.58 10.33 -7.94
CA ILE A 125 -4.56 11.18 -7.29
C ILE A 125 -3.34 11.33 -8.21
N ASN A 126 -2.82 10.22 -8.76
CA ASN A 126 -1.67 10.26 -9.66
C ASN A 126 -1.97 11.00 -10.96
N VAL A 127 -3.17 10.86 -11.53
CA VAL A 127 -3.61 11.61 -12.71
C VAL A 127 -3.65 13.11 -12.40
N LEU A 128 -4.26 13.49 -11.28
CA LEU A 128 -4.34 14.88 -10.83
C LEU A 128 -2.94 15.49 -10.66
N LEU A 129 -2.04 14.82 -9.95
CA LEU A 129 -0.68 15.32 -9.70
C LEU A 129 0.14 15.42 -11.00
N ARG A 130 -0.04 14.50 -11.96
CA ARG A 130 0.57 14.63 -13.28
C ARG A 130 0.08 15.84 -14.05
N LEU A 131 -1.23 16.13 -14.00
CA LEU A 131 -1.80 17.32 -14.63
C LEU A 131 -1.27 18.61 -13.99
N VAL A 132 -1.18 18.65 -12.65
CA VAL A 132 -0.58 19.78 -11.92
C VAL A 132 0.88 20.00 -12.35
N ARG A 133 1.67 18.92 -12.43
CA ARG A 133 3.06 18.98 -12.88
C ARG A 133 3.20 19.44 -14.33
N PHE A 134 2.25 19.07 -15.19
CA PHE A 134 2.21 19.53 -16.59
C PHE A 134 1.94 21.04 -16.68
N MET A 135 1.05 21.58 -15.83
CA MET A 135 0.67 23.00 -15.85
C MET A 135 1.70 23.93 -15.18
N ILE A 136 2.25 23.52 -14.04
CA ILE A 136 3.09 24.39 -13.18
C ILE A 136 4.59 24.17 -13.44
N GLY A 137 4.97 23.07 -14.09
CA GLY A 137 6.36 22.72 -14.36
C GLY A 137 7.03 21.91 -13.24
N LYS A 138 8.33 21.65 -13.39
CA LYS A 138 9.12 20.75 -12.53
C LYS A 138 10.14 21.50 -11.67
N SER A 139 9.68 22.36 -10.77
CA SER A 139 10.57 22.97 -9.78
C SER A 139 10.69 22.10 -8.51
N PRO A 140 11.82 22.14 -7.78
CA PRO A 140 11.98 21.39 -6.53
C PRO A 140 10.88 21.70 -5.50
N GLY A 141 10.43 22.97 -5.43
CA GLY A 141 9.33 23.39 -4.57
C GLY A 141 8.01 22.73 -4.95
N VAL A 142 7.69 22.65 -6.25
CA VAL A 142 6.50 21.95 -6.74
C VAL A 142 6.56 20.46 -6.43
N MET A 143 7.74 19.83 -6.54
CA MET A 143 7.90 18.41 -6.20
C MET A 143 7.68 18.15 -4.70
N ALA A 144 8.17 19.01 -3.81
CA ALA A 144 7.94 18.86 -2.37
C ALA A 144 6.44 19.00 -2.03
N ILE A 145 5.78 20.00 -2.59
CA ILE A 145 4.33 20.22 -2.42
C ILE A 145 3.54 19.01 -2.96
N GLU A 146 3.93 18.48 -4.12
CA GLU A 146 3.30 17.31 -4.72
C GLU A 146 3.35 16.09 -3.78
N GLN A 147 4.46 15.84 -3.09
CA GLN A 147 4.57 14.75 -2.12
C GLN A 147 3.67 14.94 -0.91
N VAL A 148 3.55 16.18 -0.40
CA VAL A 148 2.65 16.49 0.71
C VAL A 148 1.19 16.29 0.29
N VAL A 149 0.81 16.79 -0.89
CA VAL A 149 -0.54 16.63 -1.44
C VAL A 149 -0.85 15.15 -1.68
N LEU A 150 0.09 14.40 -2.27
CA LEU A 150 -0.03 12.95 -2.46
C LEU A 150 -0.29 12.24 -1.13
N LEU A 151 0.49 12.56 -0.10
CA LEU A 151 0.34 11.97 1.22
C LEU A 151 -1.03 12.28 1.81
N VAL A 152 -1.44 13.55 1.82
CA VAL A 152 -2.73 13.99 2.40
C VAL A 152 -3.90 13.33 1.67
N LEU A 153 -3.92 13.37 0.33
CA LEU A 153 -4.99 12.76 -0.46
C LEU A 153 -5.02 11.23 -0.29
N SER A 154 -3.85 10.59 -0.19
CA SER A 154 -3.75 9.14 0.06
C SER A 154 -4.28 8.77 1.45
N VAL A 155 -3.96 9.57 2.47
CA VAL A 155 -4.51 9.39 3.82
C VAL A 155 -6.02 9.52 3.77
N ILE A 156 -6.56 10.61 3.22
CA ILE A 156 -8.01 10.84 3.12
C ILE A 156 -8.69 9.69 2.38
N GLY A 157 -8.19 9.32 1.21
CA GLY A 157 -8.74 8.20 0.43
C GLY A 157 -8.68 6.88 1.20
N THR A 158 -7.62 6.63 1.96
CA THR A 158 -7.54 5.44 2.82
C THR A 158 -8.56 5.49 3.95
N LEU A 159 -8.73 6.63 4.61
CA LEU A 159 -9.65 6.78 5.75
C LEU A 159 -11.13 6.66 5.38
N TYR A 160 -11.49 7.15 4.19
CA TYR A 160 -12.90 7.27 3.79
C TYR A 160 -13.33 6.25 2.73
N ILE A 161 -12.40 5.64 1.99
CA ILE A 161 -12.73 4.65 0.96
C ILE A 161 -12.22 3.27 1.37
N VAL A 162 -10.92 3.13 1.69
CA VAL A 162 -10.32 1.80 1.94
C VAL A 162 -10.74 1.23 3.30
N LEU A 163 -10.66 2.02 4.37
CA LEU A 163 -10.98 1.57 5.74
C LEU A 163 -12.42 1.04 5.89
N PRO A 164 -13.46 1.74 5.40
CA PRO A 164 -14.84 1.22 5.47
C PRO A 164 -15.01 -0.12 4.73
N ARG A 165 -14.30 -0.31 3.60
CA ARG A 165 -14.35 -1.56 2.83
C ARG A 165 -13.66 -2.70 3.54
N GLN A 166 -12.53 -2.44 4.18
CA GLN A 166 -11.85 -3.40 5.07
C GLN A 166 -12.75 -3.79 6.25
N ALA A 167 -13.38 -2.81 6.91
CA ALA A 167 -14.29 -3.02 8.02
C ALA A 167 -15.48 -3.90 7.61
N TRP A 168 -16.13 -3.55 6.50
CA TRP A 168 -17.25 -4.32 5.97
C TRP A 168 -16.86 -5.76 5.65
N ARG A 169 -15.70 -5.98 5.01
CA ARG A 169 -15.20 -7.33 4.70
C ARG A 169 -14.95 -8.15 5.97
N LEU A 170 -14.35 -7.54 6.99
CA LEU A 170 -14.08 -8.20 8.27
C LEU A 170 -15.38 -8.57 9.00
N ARG A 171 -16.37 -7.68 9.02
CA ARG A 171 -17.70 -7.97 9.60
C ARG A 171 -18.40 -9.12 8.88
N ARG A 172 -18.38 -9.11 7.55
CA ARG A 172 -18.94 -10.21 6.73
C ARG A 172 -18.22 -11.53 6.98
N GLN A 173 -16.89 -11.50 7.18
CA GLN A 173 -16.11 -12.69 7.55
C GLN A 173 -16.39 -13.16 8.99
N ALA A 174 -16.82 -12.26 9.87
CA ALA A 174 -17.20 -12.57 11.25
C ALA A 174 -18.63 -13.12 11.38
N GLY A 175 -19.42 -13.13 10.30
CA GLY A 175 -20.79 -13.64 10.30
C GLY A 175 -21.83 -12.64 10.82
N GLU A 176 -21.50 -11.36 10.94
CA GLU A 176 -22.50 -10.34 11.30
C GLU A 176 -23.45 -10.10 10.11
N PRO A 177 -24.79 -10.05 10.36
CA PRO A 177 -25.78 -9.79 9.31
C PRO A 177 -25.59 -8.37 8.73
N GLU A 178 -25.89 -8.23 7.43
CA GLU A 178 -25.92 -6.91 6.79
C GLU A 178 -26.97 -6.05 7.51
N ALA A 179 -26.52 -4.97 8.16
CA ALA A 179 -27.44 -3.94 8.64
C ALA A 179 -28.11 -3.35 7.39
N ARG A 180 -29.37 -3.77 7.16
CA ARG A 180 -30.25 -3.24 6.11
C ARG A 180 -30.63 -1.81 6.42
#